data_AF-A0A085TTW7-F1
#
_entry.id   AF-A0A085TTW7-F1
#
_cell.length_a   1.000
_cell.length_b   1.000
_cell.length_c   1.000
_cell.angle_alpha   90.00
_cell.angle_beta   90.00
_cell.angle_gamma   90.00
#
_symmetry.space_group_name_H-M   'P 1'
#
loop_
_entity.id
_entity.type
_entity.pdbx_description
1 polymer ?
#
loop_
_entity_poly.entity_id
_entity_poly.type
_entity_poly.pdbx_seq_one_letter_code
_entity_poly.pdbx_strand_id
1 'polypeptide(L)'
;MLHRRAPADELAHIRSEIARLRRREAELREAYLTQPDMPRLGRWSRVEIVTQSRQVLEPRLLPEAIRSDPAFHRMKVTRVLHTLPHSAPAPRHPMLATVDGHLAAAPGLAVTLCELH
;
A
#
# COMPACT_ATOMS: atom_id res chain seq x y z
N MET A 1 4.71 28.23 -1.16
CA MET A 1 3.50 28.60 -0.39
C MET A 1 2.81 27.30 0.03
N LEU A 2 3.11 26.82 1.25
CA LEU A 2 2.46 25.64 1.82
C LEU A 2 0.99 26.00 2.06
N HIS A 3 0.10 25.39 1.29
CA HIS A 3 -1.33 25.49 1.55
C HIS A 3 -1.56 24.92 2.95
N ARG A 4 -2.24 25.65 3.84
CA ARG A 4 -2.65 25.19 5.18
C ARG A 4 -3.69 24.05 5.04
N ARG A 5 -3.28 22.91 4.51
CA ARG A 5 -4.03 21.66 4.53
C ARG A 5 -3.74 20.97 5.86
N ALA A 6 -4.71 20.23 6.40
CA ALA A 6 -4.42 19.40 7.56
C ALA A 6 -3.33 18.38 7.17
N PRO A 7 -2.38 18.05 8.07
CA PRO A 7 -1.29 17.12 7.75
C PRO A 7 -1.77 15.76 7.19
N ALA A 8 -2.97 15.31 7.61
CA ALA A 8 -3.59 14.10 7.09
C ALA A 8 -4.00 14.22 5.60
N ASP A 9 -4.55 15.37 5.20
CA ASP A 9 -4.97 15.63 3.81
C ASP A 9 -3.76 15.79 2.89
N GLU A 10 -2.71 16.46 3.38
CA GLU A 10 -1.43 16.57 2.66
C GLU A 10 -0.82 15.19 2.45
N LEU A 11 -0.79 14.35 3.49
CA LEU A 11 -0.29 12.98 3.39
C LEU A 11 -1.12 12.13 2.42
N ALA A 12 -2.46 12.24 2.45
CA ALA A 12 -3.33 11.55 1.51
C ALA A 12 -3.05 11.99 0.06
N HIS A 13 -2.87 13.28 -0.16
CA HIS A 13 -2.53 13.83 -1.46
C HIS A 13 -1.18 13.32 -1.97
N ILE A 14 -0.12 13.38 -1.15
CA ILE A 14 1.22 12.86 -1.50
C ILE A 14 1.15 11.36 -1.81
N ARG A 15 0.41 10.57 -1.01
CA ARG A 15 0.25 9.13 -1.26
C ARG A 15 -0.45 8.84 -2.57
N SER A 16 -1.46 9.63 -2.94
CA SER A 16 -2.13 9.48 -4.25
C SER A 16 -1.19 9.77 -5.41
N GLU A 17 -0.32 10.77 -5.26
CA GLU A 17 0.65 11.14 -6.29
C GLU A 17 1.75 10.09 -6.42
N ILE A 18 2.26 9.58 -5.29
CA ILE A 18 3.20 8.44 -5.28
C ILE A 18 2.57 7.21 -5.95
N ALA A 19 1.30 6.91 -5.66
CA ALA A 19 0.61 5.77 -6.28
C ALA A 19 0.49 5.94 -7.80
N ARG A 20 0.18 7.15 -8.28
CA ARG A 20 0.14 7.48 -9.71
C ARG A 20 1.50 7.30 -10.37
N LEU A 21 2.56 7.82 -9.75
CA LEU A 21 3.92 7.71 -10.25
C LEU A 21 4.41 6.25 -10.26
N ARG A 22 4.14 5.48 -9.20
CA ARG A 22 4.46 4.04 -9.14
C ARG A 22 3.76 3.23 -10.22
N ARG A 23 2.51 3.55 -10.54
CA ARG A 23 1.80 2.90 -11.66
C ARG A 23 2.52 3.16 -12.97
N ARG A 24 2.88 4.42 -13.22
CA ARG A 24 3.61 4.79 -14.44
C ARG A 24 5.00 4.15 -14.50
N GLU A 25 5.70 4.10 -13.38
CA GLU A 25 6.97 3.39 -13.26
C GLU A 25 6.81 1.90 -13.60
N ALA A 26 5.78 1.24 -13.05
CA ALA A 26 5.51 -0.16 -13.32
C ALA A 26 5.24 -0.43 -14.81
N GLU A 27 4.44 0.43 -15.47
CA GLU A 27 4.22 0.37 -16.92
C GLU A 27 5.53 0.44 -17.72
N LEU A 28 6.41 1.39 -17.38
CA LEU A 28 7.70 1.57 -18.05
C LEU A 28 8.64 0.39 -17.78
N ARG A 29 8.68 -0.09 -16.53
CA ARG A 29 9.49 -1.24 -16.14
C ARG A 29 9.07 -2.49 -16.90
N GLU A 30 7.76 -2.75 -16.97
CA GLU A 30 7.22 -3.88 -17.71
C GLU A 30 7.57 -3.78 -19.20
N ALA A 31 7.45 -2.58 -19.79
CA ALA A 31 7.87 -2.35 -21.17
C ALA A 31 9.36 -2.67 -21.39
N TYR A 32 10.25 -2.25 -20.49
CA TYR A 32 11.69 -2.57 -20.58
C TYR A 32 12.01 -4.06 -20.43
N LEU A 33 11.19 -4.81 -19.70
CA LEU A 33 11.39 -6.25 -19.50
C LEU A 33 10.78 -7.09 -20.63
N THR A 34 9.69 -6.62 -21.25
CA THR A 34 8.95 -7.35 -22.29
C THR A 34 9.40 -6.99 -23.71
N GLN A 35 9.83 -5.75 -23.96
CA GLN A 35 10.21 -5.27 -25.28
C GLN A 35 11.74 -5.15 -25.40
N PRO A 36 12.42 -6.08 -26.07
CA PRO A 36 13.88 -6.07 -26.18
C PRO A 36 14.42 -4.87 -26.97
N ASP A 37 13.62 -4.30 -27.88
CA ASP A 37 14.01 -3.20 -28.78
C ASP A 37 13.83 -1.81 -28.15
N MET A 38 13.42 -1.73 -26.88
CA MET A 38 13.19 -0.44 -26.22
C MET A 38 14.50 0.33 -26.01
N PRO A 39 14.56 1.64 -26.34
CA PRO A 39 15.77 2.42 -26.20
C PRO A 39 16.18 2.54 -24.73
N ARG A 40 17.40 2.08 -24.44
CA ARG A 40 18.00 2.12 -23.10
C ARG A 40 18.75 3.42 -22.79
N LEU A 41 18.88 4.31 -23.77
CA LEU A 41 19.56 5.59 -23.64
C LEU A 41 18.54 6.72 -23.87
N GLY A 42 18.38 7.55 -22.85
CA GLY A 42 17.66 8.82 -22.95
C GLY A 42 18.62 10.01 -22.95
N ARG A 43 18.05 11.21 -23.06
CA ARG A 43 18.82 12.47 -23.10
C ARG A 43 19.67 12.73 -21.84
N TRP A 44 19.22 12.23 -20.69
CA TRP A 44 19.88 12.47 -19.40
C TRP A 44 20.08 11.18 -18.57
N SER A 45 19.64 10.02 -19.05
CA SER A 45 19.60 8.80 -18.25
C SER A 45 19.78 7.56 -19.10
N ARG A 46 20.37 6.51 -18.52
CA ARG A 46 20.56 5.19 -19.14
C ARG A 46 19.88 4.14 -18.28
N VAL A 47 19.25 3.16 -18.93
CA VAL A 47 18.60 2.00 -18.29
C VAL A 47 19.49 0.78 -18.43
N GLU A 48 19.72 0.08 -17.32
CA GLU A 48 20.48 -1.16 -17.24
C GLU A 48 19.61 -2.24 -16.60
N ILE A 49 19.57 -3.43 -17.19
CA ILE A 49 18.83 -4.57 -16.67
C ILE A 49 19.84 -5.52 -16.05
N VAL A 50 19.81 -5.65 -14.73
CA VAL A 50 20.70 -6.52 -13.97
C VAL A 50 19.87 -7.62 -13.33
N THR A 51 20.19 -8.87 -13.65
CA THR A 51 19.60 -10.04 -13.00
C THR A 51 20.42 -10.37 -11.75
N GLN A 52 19.81 -10.21 -10.58
CA GLN A 52 20.41 -10.60 -9.31
C GLN A 52 19.73 -11.86 -8.79
N SER A 53 20.50 -12.91 -8.55
CA SER A 53 20.05 -14.10 -7.83
C SER A 53 20.50 -14.03 -6.38
N ARG A 54 19.61 -14.39 -5.46
CA ARG A 54 19.92 -14.48 -4.04
C ARG A 54 19.45 -15.83 -3.52
N GLN A 55 20.30 -16.51 -2.77
CA GLN A 55 19.87 -17.68 -2.01
C GLN A 55 18.96 -17.22 -0.87
N VAL A 56 17.73 -17.74 -0.85
CA VAL A 56 16.76 -17.51 0.21
C VAL A 56 16.64 -18.81 0.99
N LEU A 57 16.78 -18.71 2.31
CA LEU A 57 16.57 -19.85 3.19
C LEU A 57 15.07 -20.13 3.28
N GLU A 58 14.66 -21.37 2.99
CA GLU A 58 13.27 -21.80 3.08
C GLU A 58 12.96 -22.33 4.49
N PRO A 59 12.20 -21.60 5.34
CA PRO A 59 11.95 -22.01 6.72
C PRO A 59 11.11 -23.29 6.83
N ARG A 60 10.41 -23.67 5.76
CA ARG A 60 9.58 -24.89 5.68
C ARG A 60 10.43 -26.16 5.62
N LEU A 61 11.62 -26.07 5.05
CA LEU A 61 12.56 -27.19 4.96
C LEU A 61 13.44 -27.32 6.22
N LEU A 62 13.32 -26.40 7.18
CA LEU A 62 14.02 -26.52 8.45
C LEU A 62 13.44 -27.68 9.28
N PRO A 63 14.30 -28.40 10.02
CA PRO A 63 13.86 -29.35 11.03
C PRO A 63 12.90 -28.69 12.02
N GLU A 64 11.90 -29.44 12.48
CA GLU A 64 10.87 -28.94 13.39
C GLU A 64 11.48 -28.36 14.68
N ALA A 65 12.54 -28.98 15.20
CA ALA A 65 13.25 -28.54 16.40
C ALA A 65 13.78 -27.09 16.31
N ILE A 66 14.28 -26.66 15.15
CA ILE A 66 14.80 -25.28 14.97
C ILE A 66 13.65 -24.31 14.68
N ARG A 67 12.61 -24.78 13.98
CA ARG A 67 11.46 -23.96 13.60
C ARG A 67 10.56 -23.60 14.78
N SER A 68 10.43 -24.47 15.78
CA SER A 68 9.61 -24.20 16.98
C SER A 68 10.41 -23.58 18.12
N ASP A 69 11.74 -23.64 18.08
CA ASP A 69 12.60 -23.11 19.14
C ASP A 69 12.59 -21.56 19.14
N PRO A 70 12.03 -20.92 20.19
CA PRO A 70 11.96 -19.47 20.32
C PRO A 70 13.31 -18.75 20.27
N ALA A 71 14.42 -19.43 20.58
CA ALA A 71 15.77 -18.86 20.51
C ALA A 71 16.16 -18.45 19.08
N PHE A 72 15.55 -19.06 18.06
CA PHE A 72 15.77 -18.73 16.64
C PHE A 72 14.72 -17.78 16.07
N HIS A 73 13.79 -17.29 16.90
CA HIS A 73 12.78 -16.31 16.48
C HIS A 73 13.12 -14.92 16.98
N ARG A 74 12.94 -13.93 16.10
CA ARG A 74 13.00 -12.52 16.46
C ARG A 74 11.67 -11.87 16.16
N MET A 75 11.12 -11.16 17.15
CA MET A 75 9.94 -10.34 16.94
C MET A 75 10.32 -9.10 16.11
N LYS A 76 9.79 -9.03 14.88
CA LYS A 76 9.89 -7.85 14.02
C LYS A 76 8.61 -7.03 14.16
N VAL A 77 8.69 -5.89 14.84
CA VAL A 77 7.55 -4.97 14.98
C VAL A 77 7.56 -3.99 13.80
N THR A 78 6.53 -4.06 12.96
CA THR A 78 6.31 -3.12 11.86
C THR A 78 5.08 -2.28 12.17
N ARG A 79 5.23 -0.96 12.17
CA ARG A 79 4.09 -0.04 12.30
C ARG A 79 3.65 0.39 10.92
N VAL A 80 2.41 0.08 10.58
CA VAL A 80 1.81 0.44 9.29
C VAL A 80 0.87 1.62 9.50
N LEU A 81 1.10 2.70 8.76
CA LEU A 81 0.26 3.89 8.80
C LEU A 81 -0.73 3.85 7.64
N HIS A 82 -2.03 3.88 7.96
CA HIS A 82 -3.12 3.90 6.99
C HIS A 82 -3.70 5.31 6.89
N THR A 83 -4.08 5.69 5.68
CA THR A 83 -4.81 6.93 5.38
C THR A 83 -6.18 6.52 4.87
N LEU A 84 -7.22 6.73 5.67
CA LEU A 84 -8.61 6.43 5.32
C LEU A 84 -9.35 7.75 5.14
N PRO A 85 -10.34 7.84 4.22
CA PRO A 85 -11.22 8.99 4.14
C PRO A 85 -11.89 9.20 5.51
N HIS A 86 -11.91 10.44 5.98
CA HIS A 86 -12.74 10.78 7.12
C HIS A 86 -14.19 10.74 6.68
N SER A 87 -14.97 9.77 7.18
CA SER A 87 -16.43 9.87 7.16
C SER A 87 -16.78 11.16 7.88
N ALA A 88 -17.29 12.15 7.17
CA ALA A 88 -17.85 13.32 7.82
C ALA A 88 -18.85 12.83 8.88
N PRO A 89 -18.82 13.35 10.12
CA PRO A 89 -19.90 13.05 11.05
C PRO A 89 -21.19 13.46 10.35
N ALA A 90 -22.18 12.56 10.36
CA ALA A 90 -23.51 12.84 9.83
C ALA A 90 -23.93 14.25 10.26
N PRO A 91 -24.55 15.05 9.38
CA PRO A 91 -25.02 16.37 9.75
C PRO A 91 -25.79 16.23 11.05
N ARG A 92 -25.31 16.89 12.11
CA ARG A 92 -26.10 17.06 13.34
C ARG A 92 -27.26 17.96 12.93
N HIS A 93 -28.30 17.36 12.35
CA HIS A 93 -29.57 18.03 12.18
C HIS A 93 -29.93 18.57 13.56
N PRO A 94 -30.25 19.87 13.71
CA PRO A 94 -30.86 20.33 14.94
C PRO A 94 -32.09 19.44 15.15
N MET A 95 -32.14 18.81 16.33
CA MET A 95 -33.17 17.90 16.76
C MET A 95 -34.56 18.54 16.56
N LEU A 96 -35.18 18.32 15.41
CA LEU A 96 -36.63 18.35 15.29
C LEU A 96 -37.07 16.96 15.68
N ALA A 97 -37.40 16.81 16.95
CA ALA A 97 -38.07 15.63 17.45
C ALA A 97 -39.36 15.44 16.63
N THR A 98 -39.43 14.41 15.80
CA THR A 98 -40.67 13.67 15.56
C THR A 98 -40.33 12.24 15.11
N VAL A 99 -41.17 11.34 15.58
CA VAL A 99 -41.07 9.89 15.79
C VAL A 99 -41.15 9.04 14.51
N ASP A 100 -40.64 7.81 14.66
CA ASP A 100 -40.99 6.54 13.99
C ASP A 100 -40.44 6.17 12.59
N GLY A 101 -39.41 5.32 12.63
CA GLY A 101 -39.52 3.91 12.20
C GLY A 101 -39.35 3.56 10.71
N HIS A 102 -38.14 3.12 10.31
CA HIS A 102 -37.94 1.79 9.70
C HIS A 102 -36.45 1.45 9.50
N LEU A 103 -36.16 0.15 9.64
CA LEU A 103 -34.86 -0.53 9.60
C LEU A 103 -34.32 -0.61 8.16
N ALA A 104 -33.07 -0.23 7.92
CA ALA A 104 -32.33 -0.64 6.72
C ALA A 104 -30.83 -0.78 6.99
N ALA A 105 -30.38 -2.04 7.04
CA ALA A 105 -28.97 -2.42 7.10
C ALA A 105 -28.32 -2.31 5.71
N ALA A 106 -27.08 -1.82 5.64
CA ALA A 106 -26.24 -1.87 4.44
C ALA A 106 -24.86 -2.48 4.77
N PRO A 107 -24.26 -3.31 3.89
CA PRO A 107 -23.21 -4.24 4.27
C PRO A 107 -21.78 -3.79 3.90
N GLY A 108 -20.84 -4.22 4.74
CA GLY A 108 -19.54 -4.81 4.38
C GLY A 108 -18.61 -4.07 3.40
N LEU A 109 -17.65 -3.31 3.92
CA LEU A 109 -16.43 -2.94 3.18
C LEU A 109 -15.40 -4.07 3.27
N ALA A 110 -15.10 -4.67 2.13
CA ALA A 110 -14.03 -5.66 1.96
C ALA A 110 -12.65 -5.01 2.19
N VAL A 111 -11.84 -5.63 3.05
CA VAL A 111 -10.45 -5.25 3.31
C VAL A 111 -9.55 -6.12 2.44
N THR A 112 -8.88 -5.52 1.45
CA THR A 112 -7.84 -6.19 0.68
C THR A 112 -6.50 -6.02 1.40
N LEU A 113 -5.98 -7.10 1.96
CA LEU A 113 -4.65 -7.18 2.53
C LEU A 113 -3.64 -7.32 1.38
N CYS A 114 -2.83 -6.28 1.11
CA CYS A 114 -1.65 -6.42 0.25
C CYS A 114 -0.46 -6.85 1.10
N GLU A 115 -0.10 -8.13 1.02
CA GLU A 115 1.19 -8.61 1.50
C GLU A 115 2.29 -8.15 0.53
N LEU A 116 3.32 -7.48 1.05
CA LEU A 116 4.53 -7.11 0.30
C LEU A 116 5.71 -7.89 0.90
N HIS A 117 6.34 -8.67 0.00
CA HIS A 117 7.54 -9.47 0.19
C HIS A 117 8.78 -8.60 0.47
#